data_AF-A0A966TY09-F1
#
_entry.id   AF-A0A966TY09-F1
#
_cell.length_a   1.000
_cell.length_b   1.000
_cell.length_c   1.000
_cell.angle_alpha   90.00
_cell.angle_beta   90.00
_cell.angle_gamma   90.00
#
_symmetry.space_group_name_H-M   'P 1'
#
loop_
_entity.id
_entity.type
_entity.pdbx_description
1 polymer ?
#
loop_
_entity_poly.entity_id
_entity_poly.type
_entity_poly.pdbx_seq_one_letter_code
_entity_poly.pdbx_strand_id
1 'polypeptide(L)'
;MGWVIVIMVGFLISGCQKEDPCNCEVPRACCRGLVPECAACEEGLTVEAWLKKTCPNGEKDAYYGGWDETNQKSIWVCDTVEREKVQITE
;
A
#
# COMPACT_ATOMS: atom_id res chain seq x y z
N MET A 1 14.30 -45.13 31.27
CA MET A 1 14.13 -44.64 29.88
C MET A 1 12.86 -43.81 29.67
N GLY A 2 11.87 -43.81 30.59
CA GLY A 2 10.67 -42.95 30.45
C GLY A 2 10.89 -41.45 30.76
N TRP A 3 11.86 -41.11 31.61
CA TRP A 3 12.15 -39.71 31.99
C TRP A 3 12.69 -38.86 30.83
N VAL A 4 13.40 -39.49 29.89
CA VAL A 4 13.94 -38.82 28.69
C VAL A 4 12.83 -38.40 27.74
N ILE A 5 11.74 -39.17 27.67
CA ILE A 5 10.59 -38.88 26.79
C ILE A 5 9.80 -37.68 27.33
N VAL A 6 9.63 -37.56 28.66
CA VAL A 6 8.92 -36.43 29.28
C VAL A 6 9.67 -35.10 29.06
N ILE A 7 11.00 -35.12 29.11
CA ILE A 7 11.84 -33.93 28.84
C ILE A 7 11.75 -33.53 27.35
N MET A 8 11.76 -34.50 26.43
CA MET A 8 11.66 -34.25 24.99
C MET A 8 10.28 -33.72 24.58
N VAL A 9 9.21 -34.20 25.20
CA VAL A 9 7.84 -33.69 24.92
C VAL A 9 7.64 -32.29 25.51
N GLY A 10 8.20 -31.99 26.70
CA GLY A 10 8.08 -30.66 27.32
C GLY A 10 8.73 -29.52 26.52
N PHE A 11 9.79 -29.82 25.75
CA PHE A 11 10.48 -28.82 24.93
C PHE A 11 9.72 -28.46 23.64
N LEU A 12 8.82 -29.32 23.17
CA LEU A 12 8.03 -29.13 21.95
C LEU A 12 6.77 -28.27 22.16
N ILE A 13 6.41 -27.93 23.40
CA ILE A 13 5.20 -27.16 23.74
C ILE A 13 5.50 -25.68 24.03
N SER A 14 6.75 -25.24 23.86
CA SER A 14 7.08 -23.80 23.87
C SER A 14 6.53 -23.18 22.59
N GLY A 15 5.26 -22.78 22.66
CA GLY A 15 4.44 -22.30 21.55
C GLY A 15 4.91 -20.99 20.93
N CYS A 16 4.13 -20.52 19.96
CA CYS A 16 4.28 -19.20 19.37
C CYS A 16 4.19 -18.12 20.45
N GLN A 17 5.33 -17.55 20.85
CA GLN A 17 5.36 -16.26 21.53
C GLN A 17 4.78 -15.24 20.56
N LYS A 18 3.59 -14.71 20.89
CA LYS A 18 3.05 -13.54 20.23
C LYS A 18 4.05 -12.41 20.47
N GLU A 19 4.70 -11.95 19.42
CA GLU A 19 5.68 -10.87 19.48
C GLU A 19 5.03 -9.61 20.07
N ASP A 20 5.66 -9.02 21.08
CA ASP A 20 5.29 -7.70 21.57
C ASP A 20 5.33 -6.73 20.40
N PRO A 21 4.26 -5.94 20.14
CA PRO A 21 4.29 -4.96 19.07
C PRO A 21 5.45 -4.01 19.35
N CYS A 22 6.45 -4.07 18.48
CA CYS A 22 7.61 -3.23 18.57
C CYS A 22 7.11 -1.77 18.56
N ASN A 23 7.48 -0.96 19.56
CA ASN A 23 7.13 0.46 19.65
C ASN A 23 7.90 1.30 18.61
N CYS A 24 8.16 0.71 17.44
CA CYS A 24 8.63 1.43 16.28
C CYS A 24 7.45 2.18 15.70
N GLU A 25 7.66 3.47 15.44
CA GLU A 25 6.75 4.27 14.64
C GLU A 25 6.58 3.54 13.30
N VAL A 26 5.43 2.90 13.10
CA VAL A 26 5.21 2.05 11.94
C VAL A 26 5.35 2.94 10.71
N PRO A 27 6.33 2.70 9.83
CA PRO A 27 6.47 3.51 8.65
C PRO A 27 5.18 3.44 7.85
N ARG A 28 4.65 4.60 7.46
CA ARG A 28 3.44 4.74 6.65
C ARG A 28 3.47 3.77 5.47
N ALA A 29 2.61 2.76 5.53
CA ALA A 29 2.51 1.72 4.51
C ALA A 29 1.58 2.21 3.39
N CYS A 30 2.16 2.75 2.32
CA CYS A 30 1.42 3.12 1.13
C CYS A 30 1.20 1.92 0.22
N CYS A 31 0.00 1.81 -0.35
CA CYS A 31 -0.29 0.81 -1.36
C CYS A 31 0.54 1.08 -2.61
N ARG A 32 0.93 0.01 -3.32
CA ARG A 32 1.72 0.07 -4.58
C ARG A 32 0.84 0.06 -5.83
N GLY A 33 -0.41 0.49 -5.69
CA GLY A 33 -1.34 0.53 -6.80
C GLY A 33 -1.00 1.66 -7.76
N LEU A 34 -1.23 1.47 -9.06
CA LEU A 34 -1.10 2.52 -10.07
C LEU A 34 -2.36 3.39 -10.10
N VAL A 35 -2.73 3.94 -8.95
CA VAL A 35 -3.90 4.82 -8.73
C VAL A 35 -3.49 6.10 -7.98
N PRO A 36 -4.22 7.22 -8.14
CA PRO A 36 -3.89 8.50 -7.52
C PRO A 36 -3.70 8.43 -6.01
N GLU A 37 -4.52 7.64 -5.32
CA GLU A 37 -4.49 7.50 -3.85
C GLU A 37 -3.16 6.90 -3.38
N CYS A 38 -2.66 5.92 -4.12
CA CYS A 38 -1.38 5.27 -3.86
C CYS A 38 -0.21 6.20 -4.18
N ALA A 39 -0.23 6.82 -5.36
CA ALA A 39 0.82 7.74 -5.79
C ALA A 39 0.94 8.95 -4.85
N ALA A 40 -0.19 9.52 -4.44
CA ALA A 40 -0.23 10.61 -3.46
C ALA A 40 0.34 10.16 -2.11
N CYS A 41 -0.01 8.96 -1.65
CA CYS A 41 0.53 8.40 -0.40
C CYS A 41 2.05 8.25 -0.48
N GLU A 42 2.58 7.68 -1.56
CA GLU A 42 4.03 7.50 -1.76
C GLU A 42 4.78 8.84 -1.74
N GLU A 43 4.16 9.90 -2.27
CA GLU A 43 4.71 11.27 -2.21
C GLU A 43 4.45 11.99 -0.87
N GLY A 44 3.61 11.42 0.01
CA GLY A 44 3.20 12.04 1.27
C GLY A 44 2.28 13.25 1.08
N LEU A 45 1.55 13.30 -0.02
CA LEU A 45 0.59 14.35 -0.35
C LEU A 45 -0.85 13.84 -0.20
N THR A 46 -1.80 14.76 -0.04
CA THR A 46 -3.21 14.43 -0.23
C THR A 46 -3.49 14.22 -1.72
N VAL A 47 -4.52 13.45 -2.06
CA VAL A 47 -4.89 13.17 -3.47
C VAL A 47 -5.12 14.45 -4.26
N GLU A 48 -5.77 15.45 -3.65
CA GLU A 48 -6.03 16.76 -4.26
C GLU A 48 -4.75 17.56 -4.54
N ALA A 49 -3.82 17.57 -3.57
CA ALA A 49 -2.53 18.25 -3.74
C ALA A 49 -1.67 17.56 -4.79
N TRP A 50 -1.71 16.23 -4.83
CA TRP A 50 -1.05 15.42 -5.84
C TRP A 50 -1.66 15.66 -7.23
N LEU A 51 -2.98 15.67 -7.37
CA LEU A 51 -3.68 15.99 -8.61
C LEU A 51 -3.32 17.40 -9.08
N LYS A 52 -3.32 18.42 -8.22
CA LYS A 52 -2.94 19.78 -8.60
C LYS A 52 -1.49 19.88 -9.13
N LYS A 53 -0.60 19.02 -8.64
CA LYS A 53 0.80 18.95 -9.06
C LYS A 53 0.96 18.20 -10.39
N THR A 54 0.27 17.08 -10.55
CA THR A 54 0.38 16.20 -11.73
C THR A 54 -0.50 16.66 -12.89
N CYS A 55 -1.65 17.25 -12.59
CA CYS A 55 -2.73 17.66 -13.49
C CYS A 55 -3.05 19.16 -13.29
N PRO A 56 -2.40 20.06 -14.05
CA PRO A 56 -2.51 21.50 -13.83
C PRO A 56 -3.80 22.13 -14.36
N ASN A 57 -4.67 21.40 -15.07
CA ASN A 57 -5.87 21.97 -15.70
C ASN A 57 -7.14 21.83 -14.83
N GLY A 58 -7.01 21.43 -13.56
CA GLY A 58 -8.14 21.34 -12.63
C GLY A 58 -8.94 20.04 -12.76
N GLU A 59 -8.30 18.98 -13.23
CA GLU A 59 -8.86 17.64 -13.31
C GLU A 59 -9.16 17.06 -11.91
N LYS A 60 -10.23 16.25 -11.81
CA LYS A 60 -10.68 15.64 -10.54
C LYS A 60 -10.21 14.20 -10.37
N ASP A 61 -9.71 13.59 -11.44
CA ASP A 61 -9.20 12.23 -11.43
C ASP A 61 -7.97 12.14 -12.34
N ALA A 62 -7.14 11.14 -12.09
CA ALA A 62 -6.04 10.77 -12.97
C ALA A 62 -5.89 9.25 -12.98
N TYR A 63 -5.57 8.69 -14.13
CA TYR A 63 -5.30 7.26 -14.24
C TYR A 63 -3.96 7.01 -14.90
N TYR A 64 -3.40 5.85 -14.63
CA TYR A 64 -2.15 5.43 -15.23
C TYR A 64 -2.32 5.23 -16.74
N GLY A 65 -1.62 6.06 -17.51
CA GLY A 65 -1.63 6.04 -18.97
C GLY A 65 -0.49 5.26 -19.60
N GLY A 66 0.50 4.82 -18.81
CA GLY A 66 1.65 4.07 -19.29
C GLY A 66 2.95 4.42 -18.58
N TRP A 67 4.03 3.80 -19.04
CA TRP A 67 5.38 4.04 -18.52
C TRP A 67 6.21 4.74 -19.59
N ASP A 68 6.87 5.83 -19.21
CA ASP A 68 7.90 6.46 -20.03
C ASP A 68 9.25 5.82 -19.70
N GLU A 69 9.78 5.01 -20.62
CA GLU A 69 11.08 4.35 -20.47
C GLU A 69 12.25 5.34 -20.44
N THR A 70 12.12 6.46 -21.15
CA THR A 70 13.20 7.46 -21.29
C THR A 70 13.35 8.26 -19.99
N ASN A 71 12.23 8.68 -19.42
CA ASN A 71 12.21 9.46 -18.19
C ASN A 71 12.13 8.59 -16.93
N GLN A 72 11.94 7.28 -17.07
CA GLN A 72 11.68 6.32 -15.99
C GLN A 72 10.56 6.80 -15.05
N LYS A 73 9.44 7.24 -15.64
CA LYS A 73 8.30 7.80 -14.91
C LYS A 73 6.99 7.27 -15.44
N SER A 74 6.02 7.12 -14.53
CA SER A 74 4.62 6.86 -14.88
C SER A 74 4.02 8.07 -15.59
N ILE A 75 3.40 7.82 -16.74
CA ILE A 75 2.57 8.78 -17.45
C ILE A 75 1.17 8.73 -16.82
N TRP A 76 0.68 9.88 -16.37
CA TRP A 76 -0.66 10.02 -15.81
C TRP A 76 -1.54 10.76 -16.82
N VAL A 77 -2.71 10.19 -17.11
CA VAL A 77 -3.73 10.84 -17.93
C VAL A 77 -4.77 11.40 -16.99
N CYS A 78 -4.92 12.72 -17.04
CA CYS A 78 -5.85 13.47 -16.21
C CYS A 78 -7.23 13.47 -16.88
N ASP A 79 -8.28 13.23 -16.09
CA ASP A 79 -9.66 13.25 -16.56
C ASP A 79 -10.47 14.30 -15.79
N THR A 80 -11.35 14.96 -16.51
CA THR A 80 -12.26 15.97 -15.96
C THR A 80 -13.48 15.35 -15.29
N VAL A 81 -13.75 14.07 -15.58
CA VAL A 81 -14.88 13.33 -15.04
C VAL A 81 -14.41 12.45 -13.88
N GLU A 82 -14.99 12.65 -12.70
CA GLU A 82 -14.79 11.76 -11.55
C GLU A 82 -15.44 10.41 -11.86
N ARG A 83 -14.64 9.34 -11.97
CA ARG A 83 -15.18 8.02 -12.32
C ARG A 83 -16.01 7.47 -11.17
N GLU A 84 -17.26 7.12 -11.45
CA GLU A 84 -18.09 6.41 -10.48
C GLU A 84 -17.43 5.08 -10.12
N LYS A 85 -17.22 4.88 -8.82
CA LYS A 85 -16.66 3.66 -8.26
C LYS A 85 -17.62 2.53 -8.65
N VAL A 86 -17.16 1.58 -9.46
CA VAL A 86 -17.96 0.40 -9.81
C VAL A 86 -18.18 -0.38 -8.52
N GLN A 87 -19.38 -0.27 -7.94
CA GLN A 87 -19.79 -1.12 -6.83
C GLN A 87 -20.05 -2.50 -7.42
N ILE A 88 -19.15 -3.45 -7.13
CA ILE A 88 -19.39 -4.85 -7.44
C ILE A 88 -20.33 -5.34 -6.33
N THR A 89 -21.63 -5.38 -6.62
CA THR A 89 -22.61 -6.00 -5.72
C THR A 89 -22.33 -7.51 -5.70
N GLU A 90 -22.19 -8.05 -4.48
CA GLU A 90 -21.97 -9.48 -4.19
C GLU A 90 -23.12 -10.37 -4.70
#